data_AF-A0A7C5QXZ0-F1
#
_entry.id   AF-A0A7C5QXZ0-F1
#
_cell.length_a   1.000
_cell.length_b   1.000
_cell.length_c   1.000
_cell.angle_alpha   90.00
_cell.angle_beta   90.00
_cell.angle_gamma   90.00
#
_symmetry.space_group_name_H-M   'P 1'
#
loop_
_entity.id
_entity.type
_entity.pdbx_description
1 polymer ?
#
loop_
_entity_poly.entity_id
_entity_poly.type
_entity_poly.pdbx_seq_one_letter_code
_entity_poly.pdbx_strand_id
1 'polypeptide(L)'
;MSKIIIPGDRTTKQPARGYCLNPECRETSDASRFEFDVTNGEVVCPKCGADEAPTVGLLVLIHLLVPDKNGPIKGMNGRYRLACDSKRAYLATGTNQEAATGDVRHANCPGCLAAVAGQVKKQIQKAKALS
;
A
#
# COMPACT_ATOMS: atom_id res chain seq x y z
N MET A 1 2.14 15.59 -22.67
CA MET A 1 2.74 14.70 -21.66
C MET A 1 1.71 14.51 -20.56
N SER A 2 1.54 13.30 -20.04
CA SER A 2 0.36 12.92 -19.25
C SER A 2 0.68 12.88 -17.77
N LYS A 3 0.03 13.76 -17.00
CA LYS A 3 0.03 13.75 -15.53
C LYS A 3 -0.28 12.36 -14.97
N ILE A 4 0.30 12.04 -13.83
CA ILE A 4 -0.01 10.78 -13.12
C ILE A 4 -1.34 10.95 -12.38
N ILE A 5 -2.35 10.20 -12.80
CA ILE A 5 -3.69 10.21 -12.21
C ILE A 5 -3.86 8.96 -11.35
N ILE A 6 -4.51 9.12 -10.19
CA ILE A 6 -4.91 7.97 -9.36
C ILE A 6 -5.88 7.10 -10.17
N PRO A 7 -5.63 5.79 -10.33
CA PRO A 7 -6.55 4.89 -11.01
C PRO A 7 -7.95 4.93 -10.38
N GLY A 8 -8.99 5.11 -11.19
CA GLY A 8 -10.37 5.25 -10.70
C GLY A 8 -10.94 3.99 -10.05
N ASP A 9 -10.31 2.84 -10.28
CA ASP A 9 -10.65 1.54 -9.69
C ASP A 9 -9.81 1.19 -8.44
N ARG A 10 -8.95 2.11 -7.99
CA ARG A 10 -8.27 2.03 -6.70
C ARG A 10 -9.27 2.21 -5.55
N THR A 11 -9.02 1.52 -4.45
CA THR A 11 -9.82 1.62 -3.24
C THR A 11 -9.77 3.04 -2.69
N THR A 12 -10.96 3.62 -2.48
CA THR A 12 -11.11 4.94 -1.84
C THR A 12 -11.11 4.86 -0.32
N LYS A 13 -11.09 3.64 0.25
CA LYS A 13 -11.09 3.41 1.69
C LYS A 13 -9.73 3.69 2.34
N GLN A 14 -8.68 3.86 1.55
CA GLN A 14 -7.30 4.03 2.01
C GLN A 14 -6.66 5.21 1.28
N PRO A 15 -5.84 6.02 1.95
CA PRO A 15 -5.19 7.15 1.30
C PRO A 15 -4.23 6.66 0.20
N ALA A 16 -4.23 7.36 -0.93
CA ALA A 16 -3.21 7.21 -1.95
C ALA A 16 -1.93 7.91 -1.48
N ARG A 17 -0.79 7.26 -1.68
CA ARG A 17 0.52 7.82 -1.31
C ARG A 17 1.40 7.92 -2.56
N GLY A 18 1.99 9.08 -2.78
CA GLY A 18 2.96 9.33 -3.84
C GLY A 18 4.38 9.24 -3.33
N TYR A 19 5.33 9.21 -4.26
CA TYR A 19 6.75 9.37 -3.98
C TYR A 19 7.41 10.34 -4.95
N CYS A 20 8.48 10.98 -4.51
CA CYS A 20 9.35 11.82 -5.33
C CYS A 20 10.82 11.36 -5.19
N LEU A 21 11.50 11.25 -6.33
CA LEU A 21 12.91 10.86 -6.43
C LEU A 21 13.88 12.04 -6.51
N ASN A 22 13.36 13.29 -6.57
CA ASN A 22 14.22 14.47 -6.54
C ASN A 22 15.05 14.48 -5.23
N PRO A 23 16.39 14.44 -5.30
CA PRO A 23 17.25 14.44 -4.12
C PRO A 23 16.99 15.61 -3.15
N GLU A 24 16.60 16.77 -3.67
CA GLU A 24 16.31 17.97 -2.87
C GLU A 24 15.05 17.81 -2.00
N CYS A 25 14.15 16.89 -2.36
CA CYS A 25 12.92 16.66 -1.61
C CYS A 25 13.10 15.69 -0.44
N ARG A 26 14.24 15.00 -0.36
CA ARG A 26 14.52 13.98 0.67
C ARG A 26 14.50 14.62 2.05
N GLU A 27 13.84 13.93 3.00
CA GLU A 27 13.76 14.40 4.39
C GLU A 27 15.00 14.07 5.19
N THR A 28 15.71 13.00 4.81
CA THR A 28 16.98 12.60 5.38
C THR A 28 17.96 12.26 4.26
N SER A 29 19.25 12.37 4.53
CA SER A 29 20.31 11.98 3.58
C SER A 29 20.19 10.53 3.13
N ASP A 30 19.69 9.68 4.02
CA ASP A 30 19.65 8.22 3.84
C ASP A 30 18.37 7.75 3.14
N ALA A 31 17.37 8.62 2.99
CA ALA A 31 16.14 8.28 2.29
C ALA A 31 16.38 8.20 0.77
N SER A 32 15.93 7.12 0.14
CA SER A 32 15.98 6.96 -1.31
C SER A 32 14.93 7.79 -2.06
N ARG A 33 13.86 8.19 -1.36
CA ARG A 33 12.73 8.96 -1.90
C ARG A 33 12.00 9.73 -0.80
N PHE A 34 11.29 10.78 -1.19
CA PHE A 34 10.30 11.46 -0.36
C PHE A 34 8.92 10.87 -0.61
N GLU A 35 8.13 10.60 0.43
CA GLU A 35 6.76 10.07 0.31
C GLU A 35 5.74 11.08 0.84
N PHE A 36 4.57 11.17 0.20
CA PHE A 36 3.53 12.12 0.56
C PHE A 36 2.13 11.57 0.29
N ASP A 37 1.11 12.13 0.95
CA ASP A 37 -0.28 11.77 0.69
C ASP A 37 -0.82 12.50 -0.55
N VAL A 38 -1.59 11.79 -1.37
CA VAL A 38 -2.20 12.33 -2.59
C VAL A 38 -3.65 12.66 -2.29
N THR A 39 -3.97 13.96 -2.17
CA THR A 39 -5.29 14.44 -1.74
C THR A 39 -6.24 14.75 -2.88
N ASN A 40 -5.69 15.08 -4.05
CA ASN A 40 -6.42 15.42 -5.26
C ASN A 40 -6.07 14.33 -6.28
N GLY A 41 -6.96 13.93 -7.19
CA GLY A 41 -6.74 12.78 -8.10
C GLY A 41 -5.48 12.81 -8.97
N GLU A 42 -4.65 13.85 -8.89
CA GLU A 42 -3.36 14.04 -9.54
C GLU A 42 -2.20 13.87 -8.54
N VAL A 43 -1.15 13.15 -8.94
CA VAL A 43 0.06 12.97 -8.13
C VAL A 43 1.06 14.08 -8.43
N VAL A 44 1.16 15.05 -7.52
CA VAL A 44 2.11 16.18 -7.62
C VAL A 44 2.95 16.24 -6.35
N CYS A 45 4.27 16.30 -6.49
CA CYS A 45 5.17 16.45 -5.35
C CYS A 45 4.95 17.82 -4.69
N PRO A 46 4.60 17.88 -3.38
CA PRO A 46 4.32 19.15 -2.71
C PRO A 46 5.56 20.01 -2.45
N LYS A 47 6.77 19.47 -2.60
CA LYS A 47 8.03 20.19 -2.34
C LYS A 47 8.61 20.86 -3.60
N CYS A 48 8.67 20.13 -4.71
CA CYS A 48 9.29 20.62 -5.94
C CYS A 48 8.31 20.81 -7.11
N GLY A 49 7.03 20.49 -6.93
CA GLY A 49 6.01 20.63 -7.97
C GLY A 49 6.07 19.60 -9.10
N ALA A 50 6.98 18.63 -9.05
CA ALA A 50 7.07 17.58 -10.07
C ALA A 50 5.78 16.74 -10.14
N ASP A 51 5.23 16.58 -11.34
CA ASP A 51 3.96 15.88 -11.63
C ASP A 51 4.10 14.77 -12.70
N GLU A 52 5.33 14.49 -13.14
CA GLU A 52 5.64 13.52 -14.19
C GLU A 52 6.68 12.47 -13.77
N ALA A 53 6.54 11.27 -14.36
CA ALA A 53 7.51 10.20 -14.24
C ALA A 53 8.81 10.52 -15.01
N PRO A 54 9.99 10.02 -14.59
CA PRO A 54 10.22 9.12 -13.45
C PRO A 54 10.38 9.84 -12.11
N THR A 55 10.32 11.18 -12.09
CA THR A 55 10.63 11.98 -10.90
C THR A 55 9.59 11.82 -9.80
N VAL A 56 8.31 11.70 -10.14
CA VAL A 56 7.22 11.43 -9.20
C VAL A 56 6.47 10.17 -9.63
N GLY A 57 5.84 9.49 -8.67
CA GLY A 57 5.02 8.33 -8.95
C GLY A 57 4.05 8.01 -7.82
N LEU A 58 3.12 7.10 -8.09
CA LEU A 58 2.17 6.58 -7.11
C LEU A 58 2.74 5.31 -6.47
N LEU A 59 2.65 5.19 -5.14
CA LEU A 59 3.03 3.99 -4.43
C LEU A 59 1.96 2.91 -4.59
N VAL A 60 2.42 1.69 -4.84
CA VAL A 60 1.56 0.50 -4.81
C VAL A 60 1.04 0.31 -3.39
N LEU A 61 -0.29 0.21 -3.26
CA LEU A 61 -0.92 -0.09 -1.99
C LEU A 61 -0.94 -1.61 -1.79
N ILE A 62 -0.19 -2.09 -0.80
CA ILE A 62 -0.05 -3.51 -0.48
C ILE A 62 -0.95 -3.84 0.71
N HIS A 63 -2.05 -4.54 0.42
CA HIS A 63 -2.99 -5.04 1.42
C HIS A 63 -2.49 -6.30 2.12
N LEU A 64 -2.95 -6.51 3.35
CA LEU A 64 -2.71 -7.75 4.09
C LEU A 64 -3.84 -8.76 3.84
N LEU A 65 -3.47 -9.95 3.39
CA LEU A 65 -4.31 -11.14 3.30
C LEU A 65 -4.32 -11.90 4.62
N VAL A 66 -5.51 -12.25 5.07
CA VAL A 66 -5.73 -13.03 6.28
C VAL A 66 -6.49 -14.31 5.90
N PRO A 67 -6.04 -15.50 6.36
CA PRO A 67 -6.78 -16.73 6.18
C PRO A 67 -8.20 -16.63 6.75
N ASP A 68 -9.19 -17.03 5.97
CA ASP A 68 -10.59 -17.05 6.36
C ASP A 68 -11.32 -18.17 5.60
N LYS A 69 -11.82 -19.18 6.32
CA LYS A 69 -12.50 -20.35 5.72
C LYS A 69 -13.70 -19.95 4.85
N ASN A 70 -14.33 -18.81 5.13
CA ASN A 70 -15.47 -18.29 4.38
C ASN A 70 -15.11 -17.03 3.57
N GLY A 71 -13.81 -16.70 3.45
CA GLY A 71 -13.34 -15.49 2.80
C GLY A 71 -13.67 -15.45 1.31
N PRO A 72 -13.90 -14.26 0.72
CA PRO A 72 -14.31 -14.13 -0.67
C PRO A 72 -13.19 -14.44 -1.67
N ILE A 73 -11.92 -14.42 -1.26
CA ILE A 73 -10.76 -14.63 -2.13
C ILE A 73 -10.32 -16.10 -2.04
N LYS A 74 -10.17 -16.77 -3.19
CA LYS A 74 -9.64 -18.14 -3.26
C LYS A 74 -8.16 -18.12 -3.63
N GLY A 75 -7.32 -18.78 -2.83
CA GLY A 75 -5.90 -18.97 -3.10
C GLY A 75 -5.51 -20.44 -3.06
N MET A 76 -4.22 -20.72 -3.27
CA MET A 76 -3.68 -22.09 -3.30
C MET A 76 -3.91 -22.86 -2.00
N ASN A 77 -3.75 -22.20 -0.84
CA ASN A 77 -3.85 -22.84 0.48
C ASN A 77 -5.19 -22.59 1.20
N GLY A 78 -6.26 -22.27 0.46
CA GLY A 78 -7.59 -22.07 1.02
C GLY A 78 -8.19 -20.70 0.68
N ARG A 79 -9.05 -20.21 1.57
CA ARG A 79 -9.79 -18.96 1.39
C ARG A 79 -9.22 -17.85 2.27
N TYR A 80 -9.34 -16.63 1.77
CA TYR A 80 -8.72 -15.44 2.34
C TYR A 80 -9.68 -14.25 2.26
N ARG A 81 -9.37 -13.24 3.06
CA ARG A 81 -9.95 -11.91 2.98
C ARG A 81 -8.86 -10.85 3.12
N LEU A 82 -9.13 -9.63 2.66
CA LEU A 82 -8.29 -8.50 3.04
C LEU A 82 -8.58 -8.11 4.49
N ALA A 83 -7.56 -7.75 5.25
CA ALA A 83 -7.71 -7.37 6.65
C ALA A 83 -8.63 -6.14 6.81
N CYS A 84 -8.51 -5.15 5.93
CA CYS A 84 -9.29 -3.91 5.96
C CYS A 84 -10.64 -3.98 5.25
N ASP A 85 -10.88 -5.02 4.44
CA ASP A 85 -12.11 -5.16 3.66
C ASP A 85 -12.46 -6.64 3.49
N SER A 86 -13.22 -7.17 4.43
CA SER A 86 -13.54 -8.60 4.48
C SER A 86 -14.44 -9.09 3.34
N LYS A 87 -15.15 -8.17 2.67
CA LYS A 87 -16.12 -8.50 1.60
C LYS A 87 -15.51 -8.42 0.20
N ARG A 88 -14.32 -7.82 0.05
CA ARG A 88 -13.69 -7.63 -1.24
C ARG A 88 -13.19 -8.94 -1.83
N ALA A 89 -13.65 -9.25 -3.05
CA ALA A 89 -13.41 -10.54 -3.71
C ALA A 89 -12.18 -10.59 -4.64
N TYR A 90 -11.44 -9.48 -4.78
CA TYR A 90 -10.27 -9.39 -5.67
C TYR A 90 -9.10 -8.65 -5.01
N LEU A 91 -7.88 -9.04 -5.37
CA LEU A 91 -6.64 -8.50 -4.78
C LEU A 91 -6.22 -7.18 -5.45
N ALA A 92 -6.18 -7.21 -6.78
CA ALA A 92 -5.69 -6.14 -7.64
C ALA A 92 -6.41 -6.24 -8.98
N THR A 93 -6.47 -5.14 -9.70
CA THR A 93 -6.84 -5.09 -11.11
C THR A 93 -5.58 -4.80 -11.93
N GLY A 94 -5.66 -4.82 -13.26
CA GLY A 94 -4.52 -4.43 -14.11
C GLY A 94 -4.09 -2.98 -13.94
N THR A 95 -4.93 -2.14 -13.32
CA THR A 95 -4.78 -0.68 -13.32
C THR A 95 -4.78 -0.05 -11.93
N ASN A 96 -5.33 -0.68 -10.90
CA ASN A 96 -5.58 -0.03 -9.61
C ASN A 96 -4.31 0.26 -8.77
N GLN A 97 -3.15 -0.24 -9.21
CA GLN A 97 -1.87 -0.14 -8.49
C GLN A 97 -1.98 -0.64 -7.04
N GLU A 98 -2.67 -1.76 -6.87
CA GLU A 98 -2.75 -2.45 -5.60
C GLU A 98 -2.10 -3.82 -5.70
N ALA A 99 -1.67 -4.33 -4.55
CA ALA A 99 -1.16 -5.67 -4.40
C ALA A 99 -1.63 -6.23 -3.06
N ALA A 100 -1.38 -7.51 -2.83
CA ALA A 100 -1.71 -8.15 -1.58
C ALA A 100 -0.62 -9.14 -1.15
N THR A 101 -0.40 -9.25 0.16
CA THR A 101 0.60 -10.13 0.76
C THR A 101 0.04 -10.84 1.98
N GLY A 102 0.53 -12.05 2.27
CA GLY A 102 0.24 -12.74 3.54
C GLY A 102 1.21 -12.36 4.67
N ASP A 103 2.29 -11.63 4.38
CA ASP A 103 3.30 -11.20 5.35
C ASP A 103 3.08 -9.75 5.75
N VAL A 104 2.75 -9.52 7.02
CA VAL A 104 2.47 -8.17 7.53
C VAL A 104 3.65 -7.20 7.42
N ARG A 105 4.89 -7.71 7.34
CA ARG A 105 6.08 -6.87 7.17
C ARG A 105 6.13 -6.18 5.81
N HIS A 106 5.42 -6.72 4.82
CA HIS A 106 5.35 -6.18 3.46
C HIS A 106 4.05 -5.40 3.20
N ALA A 107 3.10 -5.41 4.14
CA ALA A 107 1.86 -4.65 3.99
C ALA A 107 2.11 -3.17 4.32
N ASN A 108 1.60 -2.26 3.48
CA ASN A 108 1.66 -0.82 3.72
C ASN A 108 0.27 -0.16 3.80
N CYS A 109 -0.80 -0.94 3.61
CA CYS A 109 -2.17 -0.46 3.72
C CYS A 109 -2.52 -0.08 5.17
N PRO A 110 -2.80 1.20 5.48
CA PRO A 110 -3.03 1.66 6.85
C PRO A 110 -4.20 0.93 7.54
N GLY A 111 -5.31 0.74 6.83
CA GLY A 111 -6.47 0.02 7.36
C GLY A 111 -6.19 -1.44 7.64
N CYS A 112 -5.33 -2.09 6.85
CA CYS A 112 -4.92 -3.47 7.12
C CYS A 112 -4.08 -3.53 8.39
N LEU A 113 -3.08 -2.65 8.50
CA LEU A 113 -2.19 -2.58 9.67
C LEU A 113 -2.96 -2.25 10.96
N ALA A 114 -3.94 -1.35 10.88
CA ALA A 114 -4.83 -1.03 12.00
C ALA A 114 -5.70 -2.23 12.40
N ALA A 115 -6.29 -2.95 11.43
CA ALA A 115 -7.15 -4.10 11.68
C ALA A 115 -6.41 -5.26 12.39
N VAL A 116 -5.09 -5.37 12.22
CA VAL A 116 -4.28 -6.42 12.84
C VAL A 116 -3.34 -5.91 13.93
N ALA A 117 -3.41 -4.64 14.35
CA ALA A 117 -2.46 -4.03 15.28
C ALA A 117 -2.26 -4.84 16.59
N GLY A 118 -3.31 -5.48 17.11
CA GLY A 118 -3.23 -6.38 18.27
C GLY A 118 -2.58 -7.75 18.00
N GLN A 119 -2.61 -8.22 16.75
CA GLN A 119 -2.02 -9.50 16.31
C GLN A 119 -0.57 -9.33 15.80
N VAL A 120 -0.26 -8.17 15.22
CA VAL A 120 1.07 -7.82 14.68
C VAL A 120 2.13 -7.77 15.77
N LYS A 121 1.81 -7.20 16.95
CA LYS A 121 2.73 -7.19 18.10
C LYS A 121 3.20 -8.61 18.47
N LYS A 122 2.29 -9.59 18.45
CA LYS A 122 2.62 -10.99 18.78
C LYS A 122 3.44 -11.68 17.69
N GLN A 123 3.17 -11.40 16.41
CA GLN A 123 3.94 -11.98 15.30
C GLN A 123 5.36 -11.41 15.18
N ILE A 124 5.52 -10.09 15.38
CA ILE A 124 6.86 -9.46 15.38
C ILE A 124 7.70 -9.98 16.55
N GLN A 125 7.11 -10.12 17.75
CA GLN A 125 7.80 -10.72 18.91
C GLN A 125 8.22 -12.16 18.64
N LYS A 126 7.35 -12.97 18.01
CA LYS A 126 7.66 -14.37 17.68
C LYS A 126 8.74 -14.50 16.61
N ALA A 127 8.75 -13.61 15.61
CA ALA A 127 9.80 -13.59 14.58
C ALA A 127 11.16 -13.15 15.15
N LYS A 128 11.18 -12.20 16.10
CA LYS A 128 12.41 -11.80 16.82
C LYS A 128 12.92 -12.86 17.81
N ALA A 129 12.04 -13.71 18.33
CA ALA A 129 12.44 -14.80 19.23
C ALA A 129 13.04 -16.02 18.50
N LEU A 130 12.96 -16.04 17.16
CA LEU A 130 13.47 -17.10 16.30
C LEU A 130 14.70 -16.67 15.48
N SER A 131 15.20 -15.45 15.72
CA SER A 131 16.41 -14.85 15.14
C SER A 131 17.43 -14.61 16.22
#